data_AF-A0A3A1N7K3-F1
#
_entry.id   AF-A0A3A1N7K3-F1
#
_cell.length_a   1.000
_cell.length_b   1.000
_cell.length_c   1.000
_cell.angle_alpha   90.00
_cell.angle_beta   90.00
_cell.angle_gamma   90.00
#
_symmetry.space_group_name_H-M   'P 1'
#
loop_
_entity.id
_entity.type
_entity.pdbx_description
1 polymer ?
#
loop_
_entity_poly.entity_id
_entity_poly.type
_entity_poly.pdbx_seq_one_letter_code
_entity_poly.pdbx_strand_id
1 'polypeptide(L)'
;MEKIILSALCLLFAPLVHAQDLYGAWTTIESNDEGIQVEHTHTFTKGFFSEAIFEKANGNFVGTNGGSYTLNGETIDFLYEFSTQNPELVGETKSKSYRIKNDILELGEMTWVQMDDGTPGDLFGAWLISGRKRDGKIVQRDTSGPRKTMKILSGTRFQWIAYNIETKEFMGTGGGTYTTIDGKYTENIGFFSRDDSRVGASLEFNYELKDGDWHHSGLSSKGKPIYEVWSKRTQ
;
A
#
# COMPACT_ATOMS: atom_id res chain seq x y z
N MET A 1 27.64 57.94 33.45
CA MET A 1 26.50 57.69 32.54
C MET A 1 26.88 56.51 31.66
N GLU A 2 26.58 55.30 32.11
CA GLU A 2 26.76 54.09 31.28
C GLU A 2 25.39 53.50 31.02
N LYS A 3 24.98 53.48 29.76
CA LYS A 3 23.72 52.89 29.31
C LYS A 3 23.97 51.41 29.07
N ILE A 4 23.50 50.57 29.97
CA ILE A 4 23.45 49.12 29.77
C ILE A 4 22.31 48.84 28.79
N ILE A 5 22.66 48.50 27.55
CA ILE A 5 21.70 48.05 26.52
C ILE A 5 21.43 46.57 26.80
N LEU A 6 20.24 46.28 27.34
CA LEU A 6 19.76 44.92 27.55
C LEU A 6 19.21 44.39 26.23
N SER A 7 20.03 43.66 25.47
CA SER A 7 19.59 42.95 24.27
C SER A 7 18.73 41.75 24.66
N ALA A 8 17.41 41.87 24.48
CA ALA A 8 16.48 40.75 24.63
C ALA A 8 16.67 39.77 23.47
N LEU A 9 17.31 38.63 23.75
CA LEU A 9 17.43 37.51 22.82
C LEU A 9 16.08 36.79 22.74
N CYS A 10 15.22 37.18 21.81
CA CYS A 10 13.96 36.51 21.52
C CYS A 10 14.26 35.16 20.85
N LEU A 11 14.30 34.08 21.65
CA LEU A 11 14.31 32.70 21.14
C LEU A 11 12.97 32.44 20.46
N LEU A 12 12.94 32.57 19.13
CA LEU A 12 11.84 32.13 18.29
C LEU A 12 11.72 30.61 18.39
N PHE A 13 10.87 30.14 19.31
CA PHE A 13 10.32 28.80 19.25
C PHE A 13 9.36 28.74 18.05
N ALA A 14 9.90 28.43 16.87
CA ALA A 14 9.07 28.02 15.76
C ALA A 14 8.41 26.69 16.16
N PRO A 15 7.08 26.56 16.13
CA PRO A 15 6.46 25.25 16.27
C PRO A 15 7.02 24.36 15.16
N LEU A 16 7.58 23.21 15.54
CA LEU A 16 7.84 22.12 14.62
C LEU A 16 6.48 21.72 14.04
N VAL A 17 6.16 22.25 12.87
CA VAL A 17 5.07 21.73 12.05
C VAL A 17 5.54 20.36 11.61
N HIS A 18 5.16 19.33 12.37
CA HIS A 18 5.17 17.98 11.84
C HIS A 18 4.21 18.00 10.66
N ALA A 19 4.75 17.96 9.44
CA ALA A 19 3.96 17.56 8.29
C ALA A 19 3.35 16.21 8.66
N GLN A 20 2.02 16.13 8.75
CA GLN A 20 1.34 14.85 8.92
C GLN A 20 1.70 14.00 7.71
N ASP A 21 2.30 12.83 7.96
CA ASP A 21 2.79 11.98 6.91
C ASP A 21 1.60 11.26 6.25
N LEU A 22 1.63 11.18 4.93
CA LEU A 22 0.57 10.55 4.13
C LEU A 22 0.56 9.02 4.32
N TYR A 23 1.65 8.48 4.86
CA TYR A 23 1.88 7.06 5.04
C TYR A 23 0.81 6.35 5.86
N GLY A 24 0.59 5.09 5.50
CA GLY A 24 -0.38 4.22 6.15
C GLY A 24 -1.55 3.88 5.23
N ALA A 25 -2.66 3.49 5.83
CA ALA A 25 -3.89 3.17 5.12
C ALA A 25 -4.99 4.14 5.48
N TRP A 26 -5.81 4.47 4.49
CA TRP A 26 -6.93 5.38 4.58
C TRP A 26 -8.16 4.71 4.00
N THR A 27 -9.34 4.98 4.55
CA THR A 27 -10.59 4.38 4.08
C THR A 27 -11.67 5.42 3.81
N THR A 28 -12.52 5.11 2.85
CA THR A 28 -13.81 5.77 2.68
C THR A 28 -14.86 4.75 2.25
N ILE A 29 -16.13 5.08 2.47
CA ILE A 29 -17.26 4.22 2.10
C ILE A 29 -18.22 5.08 1.30
N GLU A 30 -18.60 4.57 0.13
CA GLU A 30 -19.59 5.17 -0.75
C GLU A 30 -20.66 4.14 -1.10
N SER A 31 -21.74 4.58 -1.74
CA SER A 31 -22.79 3.70 -2.27
C SER A 31 -22.75 3.76 -3.78
N ASN A 32 -22.72 2.61 -4.44
CA ASN A 32 -22.80 2.55 -5.89
C ASN A 32 -24.23 2.88 -6.39
N ASP A 33 -24.43 2.89 -7.70
CA ASP A 33 -25.73 3.21 -8.34
C ASP A 33 -26.89 2.28 -7.91
N GLU A 34 -26.57 1.09 -7.40
CA GLU A 34 -27.54 0.09 -6.91
C GLU A 34 -27.79 0.21 -5.39
N GLY A 35 -27.15 1.17 -4.71
CA GLY A 35 -27.23 1.36 -3.26
C GLY A 35 -26.38 0.39 -2.44
N ILE A 36 -25.48 -0.36 -3.08
CA ILE A 36 -24.54 -1.27 -2.40
C ILE A 36 -23.40 -0.45 -1.82
N GLN A 37 -23.10 -0.65 -0.53
CA GLN A 37 -21.95 -0.02 0.11
C GLN A 37 -20.64 -0.64 -0.38
N VAL A 38 -19.77 0.20 -0.93
CA VAL A 38 -18.41 -0.16 -1.34
C VAL A 38 -17.40 0.54 -0.43
N GLU A 39 -16.40 -0.21 0.01
CA GLU A 39 -15.29 0.30 0.80
C GLU A 39 -14.07 0.49 -0.09
N HIS A 40 -13.44 1.64 0.04
CA HIS A 40 -12.17 1.96 -0.58
C HIS A 40 -11.10 1.88 0.51
N THR A 41 -9.99 1.19 0.23
CA THR A 41 -8.77 1.22 1.05
C THR A 41 -7.63 1.78 0.21
N HIS A 42 -7.14 2.95 0.58
CA HIS A 42 -6.02 3.61 -0.05
C HIS A 42 -4.77 3.48 0.82
N THR A 43 -3.76 2.76 0.34
CA THR A 43 -2.50 2.55 1.04
C THR A 43 -1.43 3.44 0.43
N PHE A 44 -0.77 4.25 1.26
CA PHE A 44 0.40 5.02 0.90
C PHE A 44 1.62 4.49 1.62
N THR A 45 2.65 4.20 0.85
CA THR A 45 3.99 3.89 1.36
C THR A 45 4.99 4.86 0.76
N LYS A 46 6.29 4.71 1.05
CA LYS A 46 7.33 5.59 0.49
C LYS A 46 7.36 5.54 -1.04
N GLY A 47 6.69 6.51 -1.68
CA GLY A 47 6.69 6.68 -3.14
C GLY A 47 5.71 5.81 -3.93
N PHE A 48 4.95 4.94 -3.27
CA PHE A 48 4.03 4.02 -3.94
C PHE A 48 2.68 4.02 -3.24
N PHE A 49 1.63 3.88 -4.03
CA PHE A 49 0.26 3.83 -3.56
C PHE A 49 -0.51 2.67 -4.20
N SER A 50 -1.58 2.26 -3.52
CA SER A 50 -2.63 1.44 -4.12
C SER A 50 -3.98 1.76 -3.52
N GLU A 51 -5.01 1.63 -4.33
CA GLU A 51 -6.40 1.71 -3.93
C GLU A 51 -7.08 0.38 -4.26
N ALA A 52 -7.74 -0.22 -3.27
CA ALA A 52 -8.62 -1.37 -3.46
C ALA A 52 -10.06 -0.98 -3.16
N ILE A 53 -10.97 -1.39 -4.03
CA ILE A 53 -12.41 -1.12 -3.94
C ILE A 53 -13.13 -2.46 -3.92
N PHE A 54 -13.96 -2.67 -2.91
CA PHE A 54 -14.71 -3.91 -2.72
C PHE A 54 -16.04 -3.66 -2.01
N GLU A 55 -17.03 -4.52 -2.25
CA GLU A 55 -18.29 -4.46 -1.53
C GLU A 55 -18.05 -4.72 -0.04
N LYS A 56 -18.52 -3.80 0.81
CA LYS A 56 -18.27 -3.85 2.26
C LYS A 56 -18.88 -5.08 2.92
N ALA A 57 -20.00 -5.56 2.39
CA ALA A 57 -20.77 -6.64 3.02
C ALA A 57 -20.12 -8.02 2.90
N ASN A 58 -19.39 -8.28 1.81
CA ASN A 58 -18.94 -9.62 1.43
C ASN A 58 -17.51 -9.66 0.85
N GLY A 59 -16.85 -8.51 0.66
CA GLY A 59 -15.52 -8.43 0.09
C GLY A 59 -15.44 -8.69 -1.41
N ASN A 60 -16.58 -8.67 -2.12
CA ASN A 60 -16.60 -8.81 -3.57
C ASN A 60 -15.77 -7.70 -4.20
N PHE A 61 -14.81 -8.10 -5.02
CA PHE A 61 -13.90 -7.16 -5.65
C PHE A 61 -14.62 -6.30 -6.68
N VAL A 62 -14.47 -4.98 -6.58
CA VAL A 62 -15.04 -4.01 -7.52
C VAL A 62 -13.95 -3.42 -8.42
N GLY A 63 -12.82 -3.03 -7.85
CA GLY A 63 -11.76 -2.40 -8.64
C GLY A 63 -10.47 -2.15 -7.87
N THR A 64 -9.41 -1.85 -8.61
CA THR A 64 -8.15 -1.37 -8.03
C THR A 64 -7.41 -0.48 -9.01
N ASN A 65 -6.66 0.47 -8.47
CA ASN A 65 -5.67 1.24 -9.19
C ASN A 65 -4.46 1.51 -8.29
N GLY A 66 -3.33 1.89 -8.87
CA GLY A 66 -2.13 2.18 -8.10
C GLY A 66 -0.90 2.37 -8.96
N GLY A 67 0.21 2.69 -8.30
CA GLY A 67 1.47 3.02 -8.95
C GLY A 67 2.41 3.79 -8.04
N SER A 68 3.15 4.75 -8.59
CA SER A 68 4.02 5.64 -7.83
C SER A 68 3.42 7.02 -7.66
N TYR A 69 3.90 7.76 -6.66
CA TYR A 69 3.50 9.14 -6.46
C TYR A 69 4.64 10.02 -5.96
N THR A 70 4.52 11.32 -6.24
CA THR A 70 5.36 12.37 -5.67
C THR A 70 4.51 13.47 -5.05
N LEU A 71 5.01 14.09 -3.98
CA LEU A 71 4.36 15.21 -3.31
C LEU A 71 4.93 16.53 -3.84
N ASN A 72 4.06 17.43 -4.27
CA ASN A 72 4.41 18.73 -4.84
C ASN A 72 3.63 19.84 -4.12
N GLY A 73 4.08 20.18 -2.91
CA GLY A 73 3.38 21.15 -2.06
C GLY A 73 2.01 20.61 -1.62
N GLU A 74 0.93 21.23 -2.13
CA GLU A 74 -0.46 20.90 -1.82
C GLU A 74 -1.08 19.88 -2.81
N THR A 75 -0.28 19.33 -3.74
CA THR A 75 -0.74 18.31 -4.68
C THR A 75 0.07 17.02 -4.58
N ILE A 76 -0.57 15.92 -4.97
CA ILE A 76 0.02 14.61 -5.19
C ILE A 76 -0.04 14.31 -6.68
N ASP A 77 1.10 13.99 -7.28
CA ASP A 77 1.18 13.51 -8.66
C ASP A 77 1.22 11.99 -8.66
N PHE A 78 0.15 11.36 -9.16
CA PHE A 78 0.02 9.92 -9.25
C PHE A 78 0.39 9.43 -10.64
N LEU A 79 1.45 8.64 -10.77
CA LEU A 79 1.74 7.86 -11.97
C LEU A 79 1.06 6.49 -11.84
N TYR A 80 0.05 6.23 -12.67
CA TYR A 80 -0.70 4.98 -12.61
C TYR A 80 0.03 3.87 -13.37
N GLU A 81 0.24 2.75 -12.70
CA GLU A 81 0.88 1.56 -13.26
C GLU A 81 -0.11 0.41 -13.49
N PHE A 82 -1.26 0.46 -12.81
CA PHE A 82 -2.38 -0.45 -13.01
C PHE A 82 -3.68 0.27 -12.67
N SER A 83 -4.74 -0.09 -13.37
CA SER A 83 -6.11 0.38 -13.15
C SER A 83 -7.07 -0.59 -13.81
N THR A 84 -8.00 -1.17 -13.05
CA THR A 84 -8.99 -2.12 -13.60
C THR A 84 -10.18 -1.42 -14.24
N GLN A 85 -10.57 -0.26 -13.70
CA GLN A 85 -11.74 0.48 -14.17
C GLN A 85 -11.39 1.42 -15.33
N ASN A 86 -10.16 1.95 -15.36
CA ASN A 86 -9.70 2.93 -16.35
C ASN A 86 -8.30 2.54 -16.88
N PRO A 87 -8.17 1.47 -17.72
CA PRO A 87 -6.87 0.98 -18.18
C PRO A 87 -6.05 2.01 -18.97
N GLU A 88 -6.70 2.99 -19.60
CA GLU A 88 -6.08 4.08 -20.32
C GLU A 88 -5.21 4.99 -19.42
N LEU A 89 -5.50 5.05 -18.11
CA LEU A 89 -4.66 5.77 -17.14
C LEU A 89 -3.27 5.15 -16.97
N VAL A 90 -3.06 3.89 -17.31
CA VAL A 90 -1.75 3.25 -17.13
C VAL A 90 -0.71 3.95 -18.02
N GLY A 91 0.34 4.45 -17.38
CA GLY A 91 1.39 5.28 -17.97
C GLY A 91 1.16 6.79 -17.87
N GLU A 92 0.01 7.24 -17.36
CA GLU A 92 -0.34 8.65 -17.21
C GLU A 92 -0.08 9.15 -15.79
N THR A 93 0.33 10.42 -15.68
CA THR A 93 0.39 11.14 -14.41
C THR A 93 -0.85 12.00 -14.22
N LYS A 94 -1.53 11.89 -13.06
CA LYS A 94 -2.63 12.78 -12.67
C LYS A 94 -2.33 13.45 -11.34
N SER A 95 -2.48 14.77 -11.30
CA SER A 95 -2.34 15.56 -10.09
C SER A 95 -3.68 15.67 -9.35
N LYS A 96 -3.67 15.49 -8.03
CA LYS A 96 -4.82 15.77 -7.16
C LYS A 96 -4.38 16.67 -6.00
N SER A 97 -5.22 17.63 -5.61
CA SER A 97 -5.03 18.36 -4.37
C SER A 97 -5.20 17.42 -3.18
N TYR A 98 -4.44 17.66 -2.11
CA TYR A 98 -4.61 16.93 -0.87
C TYR A 98 -4.42 17.81 0.37
N ARG A 99 -5.04 17.41 1.46
CA ARG A 99 -4.86 18.02 2.78
C ARG A 99 -5.07 16.97 3.86
N ILE A 100 -4.19 16.97 4.87
CA ILE A 100 -4.32 16.11 6.04
C ILE A 100 -4.58 16.98 7.27
N LYS A 101 -5.59 16.62 8.06
CA LYS A 101 -5.90 17.24 9.34
C LYS A 101 -6.71 16.29 10.22
N ASN A 102 -6.27 16.08 11.47
CA ASN A 102 -7.00 15.29 12.47
C ASN A 102 -7.43 13.89 11.95
N ASP A 103 -6.47 13.13 11.41
CA ASP A 103 -6.70 11.77 10.87
C ASP A 103 -7.70 11.70 9.71
N ILE A 104 -7.97 12.86 9.09
CA ILE A 104 -8.74 13.00 7.86
C ILE A 104 -7.81 13.43 6.73
N LEU A 105 -7.89 12.71 5.61
CA LEU A 105 -7.28 13.07 4.34
C LEU A 105 -8.37 13.54 3.39
N GLU A 106 -8.31 14.80 2.96
CA GLU A 106 -9.02 15.30 1.78
C GLU A 106 -8.11 15.01 0.58
N LEU A 107 -8.58 14.23 -0.41
CA LEU A 107 -7.81 13.89 -1.60
C LEU A 107 -8.71 14.00 -2.84
N GLY A 108 -8.45 15.03 -3.67
CA GLY A 108 -9.38 15.42 -4.72
C GLY A 108 -10.75 15.77 -4.13
N GLU A 109 -11.80 15.09 -4.59
CA GLU A 109 -13.17 15.29 -4.12
C GLU A 109 -13.59 14.33 -3.00
N MET A 110 -12.69 13.41 -2.60
CA MET A 110 -12.99 12.37 -1.62
C MET A 110 -12.40 12.73 -0.25
N THR A 111 -13.14 12.38 0.80
CA THR A 111 -12.69 12.46 2.19
C THR A 111 -12.43 11.05 2.71
N TRP A 112 -11.28 10.87 3.34
CA TRP A 112 -10.78 9.59 3.82
C TRP A 112 -10.46 9.67 5.30
N VAL A 113 -10.69 8.57 6.02
CA VAL A 113 -10.37 8.41 7.44
C VAL A 113 -9.14 7.53 7.57
N GLN A 114 -8.18 7.92 8.41
CA GLN A 114 -6.99 7.12 8.65
C GLN A 114 -7.34 5.79 9.35
N MET A 115 -6.76 4.70 8.87
CA MET A 115 -6.84 3.36 9.48
C MET A 115 -5.59 3.03 10.28
N ASP A 116 -4.43 3.41 9.76
CA ASP A 116 -3.12 3.31 10.40
C ASP A 116 -2.14 4.30 9.76
N ASP A 117 -1.00 4.52 10.42
CA ASP A 117 0.07 5.45 10.01
C ASP A 117 1.31 4.71 9.45
N GLY A 118 1.15 3.44 9.05
CA GLY A 118 2.26 2.56 8.72
C GLY A 118 2.72 1.66 9.86
N THR A 119 2.14 1.79 11.06
CA THR A 119 2.38 0.91 12.23
C THR A 119 1.12 0.08 12.57
N PRO A 120 1.22 -1.08 13.27
CA PRO A 120 2.40 -1.68 13.91
C PRO A 120 3.18 -2.68 13.04
N GLY A 121 2.74 -2.98 11.82
CA GLY A 121 3.33 -4.02 10.99
C GLY A 121 4.78 -3.76 10.56
N ASP A 122 5.63 -4.77 10.66
CA ASP A 122 7.07 -4.67 10.36
C ASP A 122 7.38 -4.53 8.86
N LEU A 123 6.39 -4.80 8.01
CA LEU A 123 6.56 -4.93 6.57
C LEU A 123 6.08 -3.69 5.79
N PHE A 124 5.83 -2.57 6.46
CA PHE A 124 5.43 -1.31 5.83
C PHE A 124 6.26 -0.99 4.58
N GLY A 125 5.62 -0.88 3.41
CA GLY A 125 6.27 -0.58 2.14
C GLY A 125 5.73 -1.33 0.93
N ALA A 126 6.24 -0.96 -0.25
CA ALA A 126 6.06 -1.70 -1.48
C ALA A 126 7.23 -2.67 -1.71
N TRP A 127 6.91 -3.90 -2.10
CA TRP A 127 7.83 -5.02 -2.27
C TRP A 127 7.55 -5.72 -3.58
N LEU A 128 8.59 -6.05 -4.35
CA LEU A 128 8.49 -6.83 -5.57
C LEU A 128 9.01 -8.24 -5.33
N ILE A 129 8.32 -9.25 -5.85
CA ILE A 129 8.84 -10.61 -5.78
C ILE A 129 10.14 -10.71 -6.60
N SER A 130 11.24 -10.96 -5.91
CA SER A 130 12.59 -11.00 -6.46
C SER A 130 13.18 -12.40 -6.47
N GLY A 131 12.57 -13.37 -5.79
CA GLY A 131 13.06 -14.74 -5.83
C GLY A 131 12.04 -15.78 -5.40
N ARG A 132 12.26 -17.04 -5.82
CA ARG A 132 11.48 -18.20 -5.38
C ARG A 132 12.38 -19.41 -5.21
N LYS A 133 12.07 -20.27 -4.24
CA LYS A 133 12.77 -21.56 -4.10
C LYS A 133 12.28 -22.56 -5.15
N ARG A 134 13.20 -23.12 -5.93
CA ARG A 134 12.99 -24.23 -6.86
C ARG A 134 14.09 -25.26 -6.64
N ASP A 135 13.71 -26.53 -6.51
CA ASP A 135 14.65 -27.65 -6.32
C ASP A 135 15.68 -27.40 -5.20
N GLY A 136 15.21 -26.83 -4.09
CA GLY A 136 16.06 -26.53 -2.93
C GLY A 136 16.86 -25.23 -2.99
N LYS A 137 16.92 -24.55 -4.16
CA LYS A 137 17.72 -23.33 -4.36
C LYS A 137 16.84 -22.11 -4.60
N ILE A 138 17.26 -20.94 -4.12
CA ILE A 138 16.59 -19.68 -4.46
C ILE A 138 16.99 -19.30 -5.88
N VAL A 139 15.99 -19.19 -6.76
CA VAL A 139 16.13 -18.67 -8.12
C VAL A 139 15.68 -17.22 -8.08
N GLN A 140 16.62 -16.32 -8.37
CA GLN A 140 16.35 -14.89 -8.45
C GLN A 140 15.55 -14.56 -9.73
N ARG A 141 14.80 -13.46 -9.65
CA ARG A 141 13.94 -12.91 -10.69
C ARG A 141 14.29 -11.43 -10.83
N ASP A 142 14.48 -11.00 -12.08
CA ASP A 142 14.61 -9.59 -12.40
C ASP A 142 13.30 -8.82 -12.14
N THR A 143 13.39 -7.74 -11.38
CA THR A 143 12.29 -6.86 -10.99
C THR A 143 12.20 -5.59 -11.87
N SER A 144 13.16 -5.37 -12.76
CA SER A 144 13.21 -4.21 -13.67
C SER A 144 12.19 -4.31 -14.80
N GLY A 145 11.82 -5.54 -15.19
CA GLY A 145 10.87 -5.79 -16.26
C GLY A 145 9.46 -5.23 -16.02
N PRO A 146 8.65 -5.15 -17.10
CA PRO A 146 7.35 -4.47 -17.07
C PRO A 146 6.28 -5.28 -16.33
N ARG A 147 6.40 -6.62 -16.30
CA ARG A 147 5.52 -7.51 -15.55
C ARG A 147 5.92 -7.56 -14.08
N LYS A 148 5.08 -7.01 -13.21
CA LYS A 148 5.33 -6.90 -11.78
C LYS A 148 4.37 -7.78 -10.97
N THR A 149 4.86 -8.27 -9.84
CA THR A 149 4.03 -8.80 -8.76
C THR A 149 4.48 -8.09 -7.51
N MET A 150 3.63 -7.19 -7.02
CA MET A 150 3.94 -6.30 -5.91
C MET A 150 3.08 -6.69 -4.71
N LYS A 151 3.65 -6.59 -3.51
CA LYS A 151 2.92 -6.47 -2.26
C LYS A 151 3.14 -5.07 -1.72
N ILE A 152 2.08 -4.37 -1.39
CA ILE A 152 2.14 -3.06 -0.73
C ILE A 152 1.43 -3.18 0.61
N LEU A 153 2.12 -2.75 1.66
CA LEU A 153 1.67 -2.92 3.04
C LEU A 153 1.75 -1.59 3.78
N SER A 154 0.66 -1.25 4.47
CA SER A 154 0.65 -0.22 5.51
C SER A 154 1.07 -0.87 6.85
N GLY A 155 0.63 -0.34 7.98
CA GLY A 155 0.81 -0.97 9.29
C GLY A 155 -0.16 -2.12 9.57
N THR A 156 -1.36 -2.10 9.00
CA THR A 156 -2.39 -3.12 9.23
C THR A 156 -3.04 -3.66 7.96
N ARG A 157 -2.82 -3.03 6.81
CA ARG A 157 -3.39 -3.41 5.51
C ARG A 157 -2.32 -3.94 4.58
N PHE A 158 -2.69 -4.92 3.77
CA PHE A 158 -1.86 -5.41 2.69
C PHE A 158 -2.69 -5.55 1.41
N GLN A 159 -2.02 -5.40 0.28
CA GLN A 159 -2.54 -5.77 -1.02
C GLN A 159 -1.40 -6.38 -1.83
N TRP A 160 -1.64 -7.54 -2.44
CA TRP A 160 -0.80 -8.04 -3.52
C TRP A 160 -1.47 -7.78 -4.87
N ILE A 161 -0.68 -7.45 -5.87
CA ILE A 161 -1.15 -7.09 -7.21
C ILE A 161 -0.20 -7.63 -8.27
N ALA A 162 -0.74 -8.26 -9.31
CA ALA A 162 0.00 -8.69 -10.50
C ALA A 162 -0.47 -7.88 -11.71
N TYR A 163 0.46 -7.19 -12.37
CA TYR A 163 0.17 -6.28 -13.48
C TYR A 163 1.35 -6.16 -14.47
N ASN A 164 1.09 -5.56 -15.63
CA ASN A 164 2.10 -5.23 -16.63
C ASN A 164 1.95 -3.78 -17.06
N ILE A 165 2.99 -2.97 -16.84
CA ILE A 165 2.97 -1.53 -17.13
C ILE A 165 2.99 -1.19 -18.63
N GLU A 166 3.59 -2.05 -19.46
CA GLU A 166 3.70 -1.82 -20.90
C GLU A 166 2.43 -2.24 -21.64
N THR A 167 1.92 -3.43 -21.33
CA THR A 167 0.70 -3.96 -21.96
C THR A 167 -0.58 -3.47 -21.30
N LYS A 168 -0.47 -2.73 -20.18
CA LYS A 168 -1.58 -2.27 -19.34
C LYS A 168 -2.42 -3.40 -18.75
N GLU A 169 -1.89 -4.62 -18.76
CA GLU A 169 -2.62 -5.83 -18.35
C GLU A 169 -2.70 -5.93 -16.82
N PHE A 170 -3.91 -6.03 -16.30
CA PHE A 170 -4.18 -6.46 -14.92
C PHE A 170 -4.37 -7.97 -14.86
N MET A 171 -3.67 -8.64 -13.94
CA MET A 171 -3.71 -10.10 -13.83
C MET A 171 -4.36 -10.61 -12.54
N GLY A 172 -4.46 -9.80 -11.51
CA GLY A 172 -5.17 -10.17 -10.28
C GLY A 172 -4.64 -9.45 -9.06
N THR A 173 -5.49 -9.31 -8.05
CA THR A 173 -5.15 -8.73 -6.76
C THR A 173 -5.94 -9.37 -5.64
N GLY A 174 -5.37 -9.41 -4.45
CA GLY A 174 -6.09 -9.70 -3.22
C GLY A 174 -5.45 -8.93 -2.08
N GLY A 175 -6.19 -8.76 -1.00
CA GLY A 175 -5.74 -7.97 0.13
C GLY A 175 -6.70 -8.05 1.29
N GLY A 176 -6.43 -7.24 2.31
CA GLY A 176 -7.16 -7.23 3.56
C GLY A 176 -6.26 -6.76 4.69
N THR A 177 -6.37 -7.41 5.85
CA THR A 177 -5.56 -7.07 7.01
C THR A 177 -4.41 -8.04 7.22
N TYR A 178 -3.34 -7.59 7.88
CA TYR A 178 -2.25 -8.47 8.26
C TYR A 178 -1.69 -8.17 9.65
N THR A 179 -0.91 -9.12 10.17
CA THR A 179 -0.09 -8.95 11.39
C THR A 179 1.31 -9.51 11.17
N THR A 180 2.27 -9.04 11.96
CA THR A 180 3.67 -9.50 12.00
C THR A 180 4.07 -9.79 13.44
N ILE A 181 3.50 -10.85 14.02
CA ILE A 181 3.64 -11.18 15.46
C ILE A 181 4.50 -12.43 15.58
N ASP A 182 5.52 -12.41 16.45
CA ASP A 182 6.38 -13.57 16.75
C ASP A 182 6.99 -14.25 15.49
N GLY A 183 7.40 -13.45 14.50
CA GLY A 183 7.95 -13.94 13.23
C GLY A 183 6.90 -14.54 12.28
N LYS A 184 5.61 -14.37 12.57
CA LYS A 184 4.48 -14.79 11.75
C LYS A 184 3.84 -13.62 11.02
N TYR A 185 3.79 -13.74 9.70
CA TYR A 185 3.06 -12.86 8.81
C TYR A 185 1.72 -13.54 8.49
N THR A 186 0.63 -13.02 9.06
CA THR A 186 -0.71 -13.60 8.90
C THR A 186 -1.57 -12.68 8.06
N GLU A 187 -2.02 -13.16 6.91
CA GLU A 187 -2.94 -12.48 6.01
C GLU A 187 -4.39 -12.88 6.31
N ASN A 188 -5.27 -11.90 6.50
CA ASN A 188 -6.73 -12.12 6.51
C ASN A 188 -7.31 -11.55 5.21
N ILE A 189 -7.86 -12.42 4.38
CA ILE A 189 -8.34 -12.05 3.05
C ILE A 189 -9.66 -11.29 3.17
N GLY A 190 -9.62 -9.99 2.87
CA GLY A 190 -10.79 -9.10 2.83
C GLY A 190 -11.40 -8.99 1.43
N PHE A 191 -10.59 -9.16 0.38
CA PHE A 191 -11.05 -9.17 -1.01
C PHE A 191 -10.12 -10.00 -1.91
N PHE A 192 -10.66 -10.54 -2.99
CA PHE A 192 -9.86 -11.24 -4.01
C PHE A 192 -10.51 -11.17 -5.40
N SER A 193 -9.81 -10.60 -6.38
CA SER A 193 -10.34 -10.33 -7.72
C SER A 193 -10.54 -11.56 -8.62
N ARG A 194 -10.05 -12.75 -8.22
CA ARG A 194 -10.11 -13.96 -9.05
C ARG A 194 -10.97 -15.07 -8.44
N ASP A 195 -11.26 -14.99 -7.14
CA ASP A 195 -11.94 -16.04 -6.38
C ASP A 195 -12.45 -15.45 -5.05
N ASP A 196 -13.68 -14.94 -5.07
CA ASP A 196 -14.39 -14.36 -3.92
C ASP A 196 -14.65 -15.39 -2.81
N SER A 197 -14.71 -16.69 -3.12
CA SER A 197 -14.86 -17.76 -2.13
C SER A 197 -13.73 -17.84 -1.10
N ARG A 198 -12.62 -17.12 -1.34
CA ARG A 198 -11.48 -17.02 -0.42
C ARG A 198 -11.62 -15.88 0.59
N VAL A 199 -12.59 -14.99 0.46
CA VAL A 199 -12.81 -13.92 1.45
C VAL A 199 -13.14 -14.54 2.80
N GLY A 200 -12.54 -14.00 3.86
CA GLY A 200 -12.64 -14.53 5.22
C GLY A 200 -11.63 -15.64 5.55
N ALA A 201 -10.85 -16.13 4.57
CA ALA A 201 -9.75 -17.04 4.84
C ALA A 201 -8.60 -16.32 5.57
N SER A 202 -7.88 -17.08 6.41
CA SER A 202 -6.64 -16.64 7.05
C SER A 202 -5.48 -17.53 6.63
N LEU A 203 -4.34 -16.92 6.28
CA LEU A 203 -3.14 -17.60 5.83
C LEU A 203 -1.96 -17.15 6.68
N GLU A 204 -1.33 -18.09 7.39
CA GLU A 204 -0.15 -17.83 8.20
C GLU A 204 1.13 -18.25 7.46
N PHE A 205 2.12 -17.36 7.47
CA PHE A 205 3.46 -17.58 6.93
C PHE A 205 4.51 -17.20 7.96
N ASN A 206 5.69 -17.79 7.86
CA ASN A 206 6.87 -17.25 8.53
C ASN A 206 7.42 -16.09 7.68
N TYR A 207 7.82 -15.00 8.34
CA TYR A 207 8.58 -13.92 7.71
C TYR A 207 9.90 -13.65 8.43
N GLU A 208 10.88 -13.21 7.66
CA GLU A 208 12.17 -12.74 8.17
C GLU A 208 12.74 -11.69 7.21
N LEU A 209 13.32 -10.61 7.74
CA LEU A 209 14.09 -9.65 6.95
C LEU A 209 15.56 -10.04 6.98
N LYS A 210 16.16 -10.36 5.82
CA LYS A 210 17.59 -10.65 5.67
C LYS A 210 18.19 -9.69 4.68
N ASP A 211 19.20 -8.94 5.09
CA ASP A 211 19.91 -7.99 4.24
C ASP A 211 18.97 -7.00 3.52
N GLY A 212 17.83 -6.68 4.13
CA GLY A 212 16.79 -5.80 3.57
C GLY A 212 15.73 -6.48 2.72
N ASP A 213 15.90 -7.76 2.37
CA ASP A 213 14.92 -8.57 1.65
C ASP A 213 13.99 -9.31 2.61
N TRP A 214 12.72 -9.39 2.25
CA TRP A 214 11.70 -10.15 2.97
C TRP A 214 11.65 -11.59 2.46
N HIS A 215 12.03 -12.51 3.34
CA HIS A 215 11.89 -13.95 3.17
C HIS A 215 10.54 -14.41 3.69
N HIS A 216 9.70 -14.91 2.78
CA HIS A 216 8.33 -15.32 3.03
C HIS A 216 8.18 -16.82 2.80
N SER A 217 7.74 -17.59 3.79
CA SER A 217 7.63 -19.04 3.66
C SER A 217 6.47 -19.64 4.44
N GLY A 218 5.93 -20.75 3.96
CA GLY A 218 4.80 -21.41 4.60
C GLY A 218 4.06 -22.31 3.63
N LEU A 219 2.75 -22.47 3.85
CA LEU A 219 1.89 -23.21 2.95
C LEU A 219 1.02 -22.22 2.16
N SER A 220 0.96 -22.41 0.84
CA SER A 220 0.00 -21.71 0.01
C SER A 220 -1.44 -22.08 0.40
N SER A 221 -2.36 -21.30 -0.12
CA SER A 221 -3.81 -21.48 -0.03
C SER A 221 -4.32 -22.87 -0.51
N LYS A 222 -3.47 -23.64 -1.21
CA LYS A 222 -3.68 -25.02 -1.69
C LYS A 222 -2.86 -26.07 -0.92
N GLY A 223 -2.27 -25.70 0.21
CA GLY A 223 -1.46 -26.59 1.06
C GLY A 223 -0.08 -26.94 0.51
N LYS A 224 0.41 -26.24 -0.53
CA LYS A 224 1.75 -26.49 -1.10
C LYS A 224 2.79 -25.60 -0.44
N PRO A 225 3.97 -26.12 -0.05
CA PRO A 225 5.06 -25.31 0.47
C PRO A 225 5.46 -24.20 -0.49
N ILE A 226 5.65 -23.00 0.05
CA ILE A 226 6.18 -21.85 -0.68
C ILE A 226 7.38 -21.26 0.05
N TYR A 227 8.27 -20.68 -0.75
CA TYR A 227 9.35 -19.85 -0.26
C TYR A 227 9.61 -18.78 -1.33
N GLU A 228 9.33 -17.54 -0.98
CA GLU A 228 9.44 -16.38 -1.83
C GLU A 228 10.37 -15.37 -1.17
N VAL A 229 11.13 -14.66 -2.00
CA VAL A 229 11.96 -13.53 -1.59
C VAL A 229 11.37 -12.29 -2.23
N TRP A 230 11.22 -11.25 -1.42
CA TRP A 230 10.60 -9.99 -1.80
C TRP A 230 11.59 -8.87 -1.51
N SER A 231 11.99 -8.14 -2.54
CA SER A 231 12.91 -7.01 -2.40
C SER A 231 12.13 -5.71 -2.33
N LYS A 232 12.64 -4.77 -1.53
CA LYS A 232 12.03 -3.45 -1.40
C LYS A 232 11.99 -2.76 -2.75
N ARG A 233 10.84 -2.20 -3.10
CA ARG A 233 10.69 -1.44 -4.32
C ARG A 233 11.32 -0.06 -4.14
N THR A 234 12.15 0.34 -5.10
CA THR A 234 12.70 1.70 -5.21
C THR A 234 12.00 2.44 -6.35
N GLN A 235 11.79 3.74 -6.17
CA GLN A 235 11.41 4.63 -7.27
C GLN A 235 12.57 4.82 -8.24
#